data_AF-A0A842QYY3-F1
#
_entry.id   AF-A0A842QYY3-F1
#
_cell.length_a   1.000
_cell.length_b   1.000
_cell.length_c   1.000
_cell.angle_alpha   90.00
_cell.angle_beta   90.00
_cell.angle_gamma   90.00
#
_symmetry.space_group_name_H-M   'P 1'
#
loop_
_entity.id
_entity.type
_entity.pdbx_description
1 polymer ?
#
loop_
_entity_poly.entity_id
_entity_poly.type
_entity_poly.pdbx_seq_one_letter_code
_entity_poly.pdbx_strand_id
1 'polypeptide(L)'
;MKIYMVQSGELAEIDALVFSSGDSYVVDDETERVIWLWHGINASPDEKGSAAAIAKKWDETRGKASRVITIDQGDATDDAHRFKKKCAELGGLKIVDKNIAESFLTHWEKEKTPPMLFKVSSEEVGGDINAMEYIQVELKRENLDPDDVMLLFIPDEDKTYIWVGKGANVKEKIKGGQVARSFDKDMPGVQDEIFIEDGDEPDEFWSYF
;
A
#
# COMPACT_ATOMS: atom_id res chain seq x y z
N MET A 1 -34.32 14.28 2.91
CA MET A 1 -32.95 13.73 2.90
C MET A 1 -32.13 14.61 1.99
N LYS A 2 -30.94 15.02 2.45
CA LYS A 2 -29.93 15.63 1.59
C LYS A 2 -28.85 14.60 1.29
N ILE A 3 -28.35 14.58 0.07
CA ILE A 3 -27.47 13.54 -0.42
C ILE A 3 -26.19 14.21 -0.89
N TYR A 4 -25.06 13.70 -0.40
CA TYR A 4 -23.75 14.22 -0.71
C TYR A 4 -22.86 13.09 -1.22
N MET A 5 -22.15 13.33 -2.31
CA MET A 5 -21.06 12.49 -2.77
C MET A 5 -19.76 13.00 -2.16
N VAL A 6 -18.88 12.09 -1.73
CA VAL A 6 -17.55 12.46 -1.29
C VAL A 6 -16.68 12.70 -2.52
N GLN A 7 -16.04 13.87 -2.60
CA GLN A 7 -15.11 14.20 -3.68
C GLN A 7 -13.88 14.86 -3.09
N SER A 8 -12.71 14.23 -3.28
CA SER A 8 -11.42 14.76 -2.82
C SER A 8 -11.42 15.21 -1.35
N GLY A 9 -12.13 14.48 -0.48
CA GLY A 9 -12.25 14.78 0.96
C GLY A 9 -13.34 15.79 1.35
N GLU A 10 -14.08 16.32 0.37
CA GLU A 10 -15.20 17.25 0.58
C GLU A 10 -16.55 16.62 0.19
N LEU A 11 -17.66 17.34 0.46
CA LEU A 11 -19.01 16.91 0.11
C LEU A 11 -19.57 17.74 -1.04
N ALA A 12 -19.96 17.05 -2.12
CA ALA A 12 -20.71 17.63 -3.23
C ALA A 12 -22.19 17.20 -3.13
N GLU A 13 -23.10 18.16 -2.97
CA GLU A 13 -24.55 17.87 -2.93
C GLU A 13 -25.04 17.37 -4.29
N ILE A 14 -25.87 16.32 -4.28
CA ILE A 14 -26.48 15.75 -5.50
C ILE A 14 -28.00 15.68 -5.37
N ASP A 15 -28.69 15.95 -6.47
CA ASP A 15 -30.15 16.05 -6.51
C ASP A 15 -30.87 14.71 -6.74
N ALA A 16 -30.11 13.65 -7.03
CA ALA A 16 -30.67 12.35 -7.42
C ALA A 16 -30.02 11.19 -6.67
N LEU A 17 -30.83 10.16 -6.36
CA LEU A 17 -30.38 8.88 -5.79
C LEU A 17 -29.72 7.99 -6.85
N VAL A 18 -28.68 8.51 -7.50
CA VAL A 18 -27.84 7.79 -8.45
C VAL A 18 -26.46 7.64 -7.84
N PHE A 19 -26.21 6.50 -7.23
CA PHE A 19 -24.94 6.19 -6.59
C PHE A 19 -24.06 5.39 -7.53
N SER A 20 -22.76 5.51 -7.34
CA SER A 20 -21.73 4.87 -8.14
C SER A 20 -21.05 3.76 -7.34
N SER A 21 -20.73 2.65 -7.99
CA SER A 21 -20.08 1.49 -7.35
C SER A 21 -18.67 1.79 -6.85
N GLY A 22 -18.03 2.83 -7.39
CA GLY A 22 -16.67 3.26 -7.07
C GLY A 22 -16.58 4.44 -6.13
N ASP A 23 -17.68 4.91 -5.53
CA ASP A 23 -17.68 6.16 -4.75
C ASP A 23 -18.35 6.01 -3.38
N SER A 24 -18.07 6.94 -2.46
CA SER A 24 -18.77 7.04 -1.17
C SER A 24 -19.73 8.23 -1.07
N TYR A 25 -20.81 8.05 -0.29
CA TYR A 25 -21.86 9.04 -0.12
C TYR A 25 -22.22 9.22 1.35
N VAL A 26 -22.54 10.46 1.72
CA VAL A 26 -23.13 10.83 3.01
C VAL A 26 -24.56 11.30 2.77
N VAL A 27 -25.53 10.66 3.42
CA VAL A 27 -26.94 10.99 3.30
C VAL A 27 -27.49 11.43 4.63
N ASP A 28 -27.94 12.67 4.69
CA ASP A 28 -28.45 13.30 5.89
C ASP A 28 -29.98 13.26 5.93
N ASP A 29 -30.50 12.49 6.88
CA ASP A 29 -31.92 12.42 7.22
C ASP A 29 -32.15 13.16 8.55
N GLU A 30 -32.25 14.49 8.47
CA GLU A 30 -32.50 15.34 9.63
C GLU A 30 -33.84 15.04 10.33
N THR A 31 -34.83 14.52 9.60
CA THR A 31 -36.16 14.21 10.15
C THR A 31 -36.08 13.06 11.14
N GLU A 32 -35.30 12.02 10.82
CA GLU A 32 -35.08 10.89 11.73
C GLU A 32 -33.79 10.99 12.55
N ARG A 33 -33.03 12.08 12.38
CA ARG A 33 -31.68 12.29 12.95
C ARG A 33 -30.75 11.11 12.63
N VAL A 34 -30.71 10.69 11.37
CA VAL A 34 -29.83 9.63 10.91
C VAL A 34 -28.89 10.17 9.83
N ILE A 35 -27.60 9.89 9.97
CA ILE A 35 -26.60 10.14 8.95
C ILE A 35 -26.19 8.78 8.39
N TRP A 36 -26.53 8.53 7.13
CA TRP A 36 -26.17 7.30 6.44
C TRP A 36 -24.85 7.50 5.69
N LEU A 37 -23.92 6.59 5.87
CA LEU A 37 -22.71 6.47 5.05
C LEU A 37 -22.94 5.29 4.13
N TRP A 38 -22.99 5.55 2.83
CA TRP A 38 -23.09 4.50 1.84
C TRP A 38 -21.78 4.40 1.08
N HIS A 39 -21.23 3.20 0.97
CA HIS A 39 -19.98 2.95 0.26
C HIS A 39 -20.20 2.01 -0.92
N GLY A 40 -19.76 2.45 -2.10
CA GLY A 40 -19.63 1.58 -3.26
C GLY A 40 -18.67 0.43 -3.00
N ILE A 41 -18.88 -0.69 -3.67
CA ILE A 41 -18.02 -1.88 -3.54
C ILE A 41 -16.55 -1.62 -3.91
N ASN A 42 -16.32 -0.66 -4.82
CA ASN A 42 -15.02 -0.25 -5.32
C ASN A 42 -14.57 1.13 -4.78
N ALA A 43 -15.29 1.71 -3.80
CA ALA A 43 -14.95 3.02 -3.23
C ALA A 43 -13.58 3.02 -2.55
N SER A 44 -12.82 4.10 -2.71
CA SER A 44 -11.44 4.17 -2.23
C SER A 44 -11.36 4.38 -0.70
N PRO A 45 -10.26 3.97 -0.05
CA PRO A 45 -10.12 4.11 1.40
C PRO A 45 -10.26 5.55 1.91
N ASP A 46 -9.78 6.54 1.14
CA ASP A 46 -9.86 7.95 1.48
C ASP A 46 -11.28 8.51 1.39
N GLU A 47 -12.08 8.08 0.43
CA GLU A 47 -13.50 8.45 0.36
C GLU A 47 -14.26 7.91 1.57
N LYS A 48 -14.05 6.63 1.92
CA LYS A 48 -14.67 6.00 3.09
C LYS A 48 -14.28 6.70 4.39
N GLY A 49 -12.99 7.01 4.54
CA GLY A 49 -12.45 7.74 5.68
C GLY A 49 -13.02 9.15 5.81
N SER A 50 -13.09 9.87 4.69
CA SER A 50 -13.65 11.23 4.62
C SER A 50 -15.13 11.26 4.99
N ALA A 51 -15.94 10.33 4.46
CA ALA A 51 -17.35 10.19 4.83
C ALA A 51 -17.54 10.04 6.34
N ALA A 52 -16.80 9.12 6.95
CA ALA A 52 -16.87 8.84 8.39
C ALA A 52 -16.44 10.04 9.24
N ALA A 53 -15.35 10.72 8.86
CA ALA A 53 -14.85 11.89 9.57
C ALA A 53 -15.86 13.05 9.53
N ILE A 54 -16.47 13.30 8.37
CA ILE A 54 -17.45 14.38 8.19
C ILE A 54 -18.73 14.07 8.96
N ALA A 55 -19.23 12.84 8.88
CA ALA A 55 -20.43 12.43 9.61
C ALA A 55 -20.28 12.55 11.12
N LYS A 56 -19.11 12.15 11.65
CA LYS A 56 -18.78 12.34 13.07
C LYS A 56 -18.79 13.81 13.46
N LYS A 57 -18.17 14.67 12.65
CA LYS A 57 -18.14 16.13 12.89
C LYS A 57 -19.55 16.73 12.88
N TRP A 58 -20.40 16.32 11.95
CA TRP A 58 -21.80 16.76 11.90
C TRP A 58 -22.58 16.32 13.14
N ASP A 59 -22.45 15.06 13.55
CA ASP A 59 -23.10 14.59 14.77
C ASP A 59 -22.62 15.36 16.01
N GLU A 60 -21.33 15.66 16.13
CA GLU A 60 -20.77 16.50 17.19
C GLU A 60 -21.39 17.91 17.20
N THR A 61 -21.55 18.56 16.04
CA THR A 61 -22.21 19.88 15.95
C THR A 61 -23.69 19.84 16.33
N ARG A 62 -24.32 18.67 16.23
CA ARG A 62 -25.71 18.40 16.62
C ARG A 62 -25.85 17.93 18.07
N GLY A 63 -24.77 17.99 18.86
CA GLY A 63 -24.77 17.57 20.25
C GLY A 63 -24.82 16.05 20.45
N LYS A 64 -24.31 15.28 19.48
CA LYS A 64 -24.31 13.80 19.47
C LYS A 64 -25.70 13.18 19.51
N ALA A 65 -26.65 13.83 18.84
CA ALA A 65 -28.06 13.45 18.81
C ALA A 65 -28.44 12.66 17.56
N SER A 66 -27.50 12.47 16.62
CA SER A 66 -27.72 11.74 15.36
C SER A 66 -27.18 10.33 15.48
N ARG A 67 -27.82 9.40 14.78
CA ARG A 67 -27.31 8.04 14.61
C ARG A 67 -26.54 7.96 13.30
N VAL A 68 -25.25 7.65 13.37
CA VAL A 68 -24.40 7.45 12.18
C VAL A 68 -24.41 5.96 11.83
N ILE A 69 -24.79 5.62 10.60
CA ILE A 69 -24.91 4.23 10.14
C ILE A 69 -24.13 4.05 8.84
N THR A 70 -23.29 3.04 8.80
CA THR A 70 -22.54 2.65 7.59
C THR A 70 -23.23 1.50 6.87
N ILE A 71 -23.33 1.59 5.54
CA ILE A 71 -23.90 0.58 4.65
C ILE A 71 -22.94 0.40 3.47
N ASP A 72 -22.49 -0.83 3.25
CA ASP A 72 -21.74 -1.17 2.05
C ASP A 72 -22.69 -1.63 0.93
N GLN A 73 -22.30 -1.40 -0.33
CA GLN A 73 -23.02 -1.90 -1.49
C GLN A 73 -23.16 -3.43 -1.41
N GLY A 74 -24.40 -3.91 -1.49
CA GLY A 74 -24.71 -5.34 -1.40
C GLY A 74 -25.02 -5.82 0.02
N ASP A 75 -24.91 -4.95 1.03
CA ASP A 75 -25.27 -5.30 2.39
C ASP A 75 -26.76 -5.70 2.52
N ALA A 76 -26.99 -6.70 3.37
CA ALA A 76 -28.27 -7.34 3.69
C ALA A 76 -28.68 -7.17 5.16
N THR A 77 -28.01 -6.28 5.91
CA THR A 77 -28.42 -5.89 7.26
C THR A 77 -29.80 -5.21 7.28
N ASP A 78 -30.45 -5.20 8.45
CA ASP A 78 -31.72 -4.52 8.65
C ASP A 78 -31.64 -3.01 8.38
N ASP A 79 -30.51 -2.38 8.71
CA ASP A 79 -30.25 -0.98 8.41
C ASP A 79 -30.09 -0.73 6.91
N ALA A 80 -29.42 -1.63 6.17
CA ALA A 80 -29.36 -1.58 4.71
C ALA A 80 -30.76 -1.72 4.08
N HIS A 81 -31.62 -2.61 4.59
CA HIS A 81 -33.01 -2.72 4.16
C HIS A 81 -33.81 -1.45 4.46
N ARG A 82 -33.63 -0.84 5.64
CA ARG A 82 -34.28 0.42 6.01
C ARG A 82 -33.87 1.56 5.10
N PHE A 83 -32.58 1.67 4.78
CA PHE A 83 -32.09 2.69 3.84
C PHE A 83 -32.66 2.48 2.44
N LYS A 84 -32.64 1.26 1.91
CA LYS A 84 -33.25 0.93 0.59
C LYS A 84 -34.73 1.29 0.54
N LYS A 85 -35.49 1.03 1.63
CA LYS A 85 -36.90 1.42 1.74
C LYS A 85 -37.07 2.94 1.68
N LYS A 86 -36.26 3.72 2.40
CA LYS A 86 -36.26 5.19 2.32
C LYS A 86 -35.95 5.69 0.92
N CYS A 87 -34.94 5.12 0.27
CA CYS A 87 -34.65 5.47 -1.12
C CYS A 87 -35.82 5.14 -2.05
N ALA A 88 -36.52 4.02 -1.85
CA ALA A 88 -37.70 3.65 -2.64
C ALA A 88 -38.85 4.66 -2.51
N GLU A 89 -39.07 5.22 -1.32
CA GLU A 89 -40.04 6.31 -1.09
C GLU A 89 -39.69 7.59 -1.86
N LEU A 90 -38.42 7.77 -2.24
CA LEU A 90 -37.88 8.92 -2.98
C LEU A 90 -37.63 8.62 -4.47
N GLY A 91 -38.19 7.53 -5.01
CA GLY A 91 -38.05 7.16 -6.43
C GLY A 91 -37.05 6.04 -6.73
N GLY A 92 -36.45 5.45 -5.69
CA GLY A 92 -35.54 4.32 -5.79
C GLY A 92 -34.06 4.72 -5.81
N LEU A 93 -33.21 3.81 -5.34
CA LEU A 93 -31.76 3.94 -5.44
C LEU A 93 -31.29 3.29 -6.75
N LYS A 94 -30.72 4.09 -7.66
CA LYS A 94 -30.02 3.59 -8.84
C LYS A 94 -28.54 3.47 -8.53
N ILE A 95 -27.95 2.31 -8.78
CA ILE A 95 -26.51 2.11 -8.68
C ILE A 95 -25.94 1.97 -10.09
N VAL A 96 -24.88 2.71 -10.40
CA VAL A 96 -24.16 2.65 -11.68
C VAL A 96 -22.75 2.13 -11.46
N ASP A 97 -22.24 1.34 -12.40
CA ASP A 97 -20.87 0.85 -12.35
C ASP A 97 -19.91 1.90 -12.91
N LYS A 98 -19.43 2.78 -12.04
CA LYS A 98 -18.56 3.92 -12.35
C LYS A 98 -17.63 4.21 -11.17
N ASN A 99 -16.67 5.08 -11.38
CA ASN A 99 -15.92 5.77 -10.34
C ASN A 99 -15.84 7.24 -10.77
N ILE A 100 -16.37 8.16 -9.95
CA ILE A 100 -16.58 9.57 -10.31
C ILE A 100 -15.56 10.47 -9.59
N ALA A 101 -15.31 10.20 -8.33
CA ALA A 101 -14.36 10.89 -7.49
C ALA A 101 -12.95 10.33 -7.72
N GLU A 102 -12.00 11.21 -7.96
CA GLU A 102 -10.60 10.81 -7.95
C GLU A 102 -10.12 10.68 -6.50
N SER A 103 -9.58 9.49 -6.18
CA SER A 103 -8.89 9.25 -4.92
C SER A 103 -7.76 10.27 -4.74
N PHE A 104 -7.72 10.95 -3.59
CA PHE A 104 -6.61 11.85 -3.27
C PHE A 104 -5.39 11.11 -2.69
N LEU A 105 -5.50 9.80 -2.47
CA LEU A 105 -4.35 8.99 -2.12
C LEU A 105 -3.44 8.89 -3.34
N THR A 106 -2.23 9.40 -3.19
CA THR A 106 -1.15 9.15 -4.12
C THR A 106 -0.64 7.73 -3.90
N HIS A 107 -0.35 7.01 -4.98
CA HIS A 107 0.55 5.86 -4.86
C HIS A 107 1.86 6.35 -4.28
N TRP A 108 2.48 5.57 -3.39
CA TRP A 108 3.83 5.87 -2.95
C TRP A 108 4.74 5.83 -4.18
N GLU A 109 5.17 7.00 -4.65
CA GLU A 109 6.25 7.09 -5.63
C GLU A 109 7.54 6.82 -4.86
N LYS A 110 8.21 5.70 -5.16
CA LYS A 110 9.56 5.44 -4.64
C LYS A 110 10.43 6.64 -5.05
N GLU A 111 11.00 7.36 -4.09
CA GLU A 111 12.12 8.24 -4.40
C GLU A 111 13.19 7.38 -5.06
N LYS A 112 13.64 7.80 -6.25
CA LYS A 112 14.64 7.04 -7.01
C LYS A 112 15.85 6.79 -6.13
N THR A 113 16.02 5.54 -5.73
CA THR A 113 17.10 5.16 -4.83
C THR A 113 18.18 4.50 -5.68
N PRO A 114 19.39 5.08 -5.76
CA PRO A 114 20.45 4.52 -6.58
C PRO A 114 20.82 3.11 -6.11
N PRO A 115 21.33 2.25 -7.00
CA PRO A 115 21.81 0.93 -6.61
C PRO A 115 22.90 1.03 -5.53
N MET A 116 22.91 0.06 -4.61
CA MET A 116 23.84 -0.01 -3.50
C MET A 116 24.49 -1.38 -3.43
N LEU A 117 25.79 -1.40 -3.10
CA LEU A 117 26.56 -2.63 -2.92
C LEU A 117 26.84 -2.84 -1.43
N PHE A 118 26.55 -4.05 -0.93
CA PHE A 118 26.84 -4.45 0.44
C PHE A 118 27.77 -5.67 0.45
N LYS A 119 28.71 -5.70 1.39
CA LYS A 119 29.60 -6.84 1.62
C LYS A 119 29.17 -7.59 2.87
N VAL A 120 29.11 -8.92 2.78
CA VAL A 120 28.92 -9.86 3.88
C VAL A 120 30.18 -10.70 4.01
N SER A 121 30.91 -10.49 5.10
CA SER A 121 32.20 -11.15 5.35
C SER A 121 32.28 -11.73 6.75
N SER A 122 32.86 -12.93 6.87
CA SER A 122 33.10 -13.59 8.14
C SER A 122 34.47 -13.29 8.77
N GLU A 123 35.35 -12.58 8.05
CA GLU A 123 36.75 -12.37 8.42
C GLU A 123 36.90 -11.72 9.80
N GLU A 124 36.12 -10.66 10.06
CA GLU A 124 36.22 -9.88 11.32
C GLU A 124 35.64 -10.62 12.53
N VAL A 125 34.79 -11.63 12.31
CA VAL A 125 34.00 -12.29 13.37
C VAL A 125 34.36 -13.76 13.55
N GLY A 126 35.44 -14.22 12.92
CA GLY A 126 35.92 -15.61 13.06
C GLY A 126 34.88 -16.66 12.66
N GLY A 127 33.97 -16.32 11.75
CA GLY A 127 32.91 -17.22 11.33
C GLY A 127 31.70 -17.33 12.27
N ASP A 128 31.50 -16.46 13.26
CA ASP A 128 30.21 -16.39 13.95
C ASP A 128 29.16 -15.67 13.08
N ILE A 129 28.18 -16.43 12.58
CA ILE A 129 27.12 -15.91 11.70
C ILE A 129 26.23 -14.87 12.38
N ASN A 130 26.06 -14.95 13.70
CA ASN A 130 25.20 -14.02 14.44
C ASN A 130 25.89 -12.68 14.65
N ALA A 131 27.22 -12.67 14.76
CA ALA A 131 28.02 -11.46 14.85
C ALA A 131 28.33 -10.82 13.49
N MET A 132 28.14 -11.56 12.39
CA MET A 132 28.41 -11.10 11.03
C MET A 132 27.55 -9.89 10.67
N GLU A 133 28.21 -8.79 10.33
CA GLU A 133 27.61 -7.55 9.83
C GLU A 133 27.58 -7.57 8.29
N TYR A 134 26.78 -6.67 7.72
CA TYR A 134 26.85 -6.34 6.30
C TYR A 134 27.10 -4.85 6.19
N ILE A 135 28.13 -4.48 5.43
CA ILE A 135 28.58 -3.09 5.31
C ILE A 135 28.34 -2.60 3.89
N GLN A 136 27.86 -1.37 3.76
CA GLN A 136 27.78 -0.74 2.45
C GLN A 136 29.19 -0.40 1.98
N VAL A 137 29.50 -0.78 0.74
CA VAL A 137 30.74 -0.44 0.04
C VAL A 137 30.40 0.40 -1.19
N GLU A 138 31.41 1.07 -1.75
CA GLU A 138 31.21 1.85 -2.97
C GLU A 138 30.83 0.92 -4.14
N LEU A 139 29.85 1.32 -4.95
CA LEU A 139 29.41 0.55 -6.11
C LEU A 139 30.47 0.61 -7.22
N LYS A 140 31.46 -0.28 -7.13
CA LYS A 140 32.60 -0.40 -8.04
C LYS A 140 32.96 -1.86 -8.22
N ARG A 141 33.41 -2.22 -9.43
CA ARG A 141 33.78 -3.61 -9.76
C ARG A 141 34.92 -4.11 -8.89
N GLU A 142 35.83 -3.22 -8.52
CA GLU A 142 36.97 -3.52 -7.66
C GLU A 142 36.58 -3.90 -6.23
N ASN A 143 35.34 -3.59 -5.81
CA ASN A 143 34.82 -3.98 -4.50
C ASN A 143 34.06 -5.31 -4.53
N LEU A 144 33.94 -5.98 -5.68
CA LEU A 144 33.49 -7.37 -5.73
C LEU A 144 34.62 -8.27 -5.22
N ASP A 145 34.49 -8.68 -3.96
CA ASP A 145 35.51 -9.42 -3.24
C ASP A 145 35.32 -10.94 -3.42
N PRO A 146 36.19 -11.65 -4.17
CA PRO A 146 36.02 -13.07 -4.46
C PRO A 146 35.99 -13.98 -3.24
N ASP A 147 36.43 -13.51 -2.07
CA ASP A 147 36.42 -14.30 -0.84
C ASP A 147 35.13 -14.14 -0.02
N ASP A 148 34.21 -13.26 -0.43
CA ASP A 148 33.00 -12.89 0.32
C ASP A 148 31.70 -12.97 -0.51
N VAL A 149 30.56 -12.71 0.14
CA VAL A 149 29.26 -12.52 -0.55
C VAL A 149 28.96 -11.03 -0.67
N MET A 150 28.57 -10.61 -1.87
CA MET A 150 28.20 -9.24 -2.19
C MET A 150 26.72 -9.15 -2.54
N LEU A 151 26.01 -8.14 -2.02
CA LEU A 151 24.62 -7.86 -2.38
C LEU A 151 24.53 -6.57 -3.17
N LEU A 152 24.11 -6.66 -4.44
CA LEU A 152 23.76 -5.50 -5.24
C LEU A 152 22.24 -5.30 -5.15
N PHE A 153 21.84 -4.31 -4.35
CA PHE A 153 20.46 -3.96 -4.10
C PHE A 153 20.02 -2.83 -5.06
N ILE A 154 18.94 -3.06 -5.82
CA ILE A 154 18.40 -2.16 -6.85
C ILE A 154 16.93 -1.87 -6.52
N PRO A 155 16.66 -0.91 -5.63
CA PRO A 155 15.32 -0.69 -5.06
C PRO A 155 14.26 -0.32 -6.10
N ASP A 156 14.67 0.45 -7.11
CA ASP A 156 13.80 0.97 -8.17
C ASP A 156 13.33 -0.12 -9.14
N GLU A 157 14.04 -1.25 -9.20
CA GLU A 157 13.69 -2.40 -10.04
C GLU A 157 13.14 -3.58 -9.25
N ASP A 158 12.94 -3.42 -7.93
CA ASP A 158 12.55 -4.50 -7.04
C ASP A 158 13.46 -5.73 -7.20
N LYS A 159 14.78 -5.52 -7.22
CA LYS A 159 15.77 -6.55 -7.54
C LYS A 159 16.96 -6.51 -6.60
N THR A 160 17.42 -7.68 -6.19
CA THR A 160 18.67 -7.86 -5.43
C THR A 160 19.48 -8.99 -6.02
N TYR A 161 20.67 -8.69 -6.53
CA TYR A 161 21.64 -9.74 -6.87
C TYR A 161 22.44 -10.14 -5.62
N ILE A 162 22.55 -11.44 -5.40
CA ILE A 162 23.37 -12.05 -4.35
C ILE A 162 24.55 -12.70 -5.07
N TRP A 163 25.63 -11.93 -5.19
CA TRP A 163 26.86 -12.37 -5.85
C TRP A 163 27.73 -13.14 -4.87
N VAL A 164 28.10 -14.35 -5.26
CA VAL A 164 28.79 -15.30 -4.41
C VAL A 164 30.22 -15.47 -4.90
N GLY A 165 31.18 -14.94 -4.15
CA GLY A 165 32.60 -15.08 -4.43
C GLY A 165 33.05 -16.55 -4.43
N LYS A 166 34.04 -16.88 -5.25
CA LYS A 166 34.63 -18.23 -5.32
C LYS A 166 35.16 -18.75 -3.97
N GLY A 167 35.66 -17.86 -3.13
CA GLY A 167 36.17 -18.13 -1.78
C GLY A 167 35.12 -18.04 -0.68
N ALA A 168 33.91 -17.55 -0.99
CA ALA A 168 32.85 -17.34 -0.01
C ALA A 168 32.42 -18.64 0.68
N ASN A 169 32.34 -18.59 2.01
CA ASN A 169 31.99 -19.74 2.82
C ASN A 169 30.48 -19.89 3.01
N VAL A 170 30.06 -21.07 3.49
CA VAL A 170 28.64 -21.42 3.66
C VAL A 170 27.91 -20.45 4.60
N LYS A 171 28.58 -19.90 5.61
CA LYS A 171 27.94 -18.99 6.57
C LYS A 171 27.69 -17.62 5.94
N GLU A 172 28.61 -17.12 5.12
CA GLU A 172 28.41 -15.90 4.33
C GLU A 172 27.27 -16.07 3.34
N LYS A 173 27.19 -17.21 2.63
CA LYS A 173 26.06 -17.51 1.72
C LYS A 173 24.70 -17.49 2.45
N ILE A 174 24.62 -18.13 3.62
CA ILE A 174 23.41 -18.12 4.45
C ILE A 174 23.08 -16.70 4.91
N LYS A 175 24.07 -15.96 5.40
CA LYS A 175 23.88 -14.59 5.88
C LYS A 175 23.47 -13.65 4.76
N GLY A 176 24.07 -13.74 3.58
CA GLY A 176 23.71 -12.99 2.39
C GLY A 176 22.24 -13.19 2.01
N GLY A 177 21.76 -14.43 1.98
CA GLY A 177 20.33 -14.70 1.76
C GLY A 177 19.42 -14.13 2.87
N GLN A 178 19.87 -14.08 4.13
CA GLN A 178 19.11 -13.43 5.21
C GLN A 178 19.04 -11.91 5.04
N VAL A 179 20.13 -11.29 4.59
CA VAL A 179 20.20 -9.85 4.31
C VAL A 179 19.32 -9.48 3.12
N ALA A 180 19.37 -10.24 2.02
CA ALA A 180 18.49 -10.02 0.86
C ALA A 180 17.00 -10.04 1.25
N ARG A 181 16.58 -11.02 2.07
CA ARG A 181 15.21 -11.10 2.61
C ARG A 181 14.85 -9.96 3.55
N SER A 182 15.83 -9.29 4.16
CA SER A 182 15.55 -8.11 4.96
C SER A 182 15.23 -6.90 4.08
N PHE A 183 15.90 -6.76 2.92
CA PHE A 183 15.57 -5.73 1.94
C PHE A 183 14.16 -5.90 1.37
N ASP A 184 13.72 -7.13 1.13
CA ASP A 184 12.34 -7.43 0.70
C ASP A 184 11.29 -6.96 1.72
N LYS A 185 11.56 -7.14 3.01
CA LYS A 185 10.61 -6.72 4.08
C LYS A 185 10.54 -5.22 4.28
N ASP A 186 11.64 -4.52 4.06
CA ASP A 186 11.75 -3.09 4.33
C ASP A 186 11.22 -2.24 3.16
N MET A 187 10.94 -2.85 2.01
CA MET A 187 10.49 -2.16 0.79
C MET A 187 9.03 -2.48 0.44
N PRO A 188 8.27 -1.51 -0.09
CA PRO A 188 6.99 -1.78 -0.73
C PRO A 188 7.25 -2.48 -2.08
N GLY A 189 6.76 -3.72 -2.21
CA GLY A 189 6.93 -4.53 -3.43
C GLY A 189 7.26 -5.98 -3.09
N VAL A 190 7.68 -6.74 -4.10
CA VAL A 190 8.29 -8.06 -3.94
C VAL A 190 9.64 -7.98 -4.63
N GLN A 191 10.72 -8.12 -3.86
CA GLN A 191 12.08 -8.11 -4.40
C GLN A 191 12.41 -9.45 -5.09
N ASP A 192 12.94 -9.38 -6.29
CA ASP A 192 13.50 -10.53 -7.01
C ASP A 192 14.93 -10.79 -6.52
N GLU A 193 15.11 -11.89 -5.77
CA GLU A 193 16.40 -12.33 -5.24
C GLU A 193 17.11 -13.24 -6.25
N ILE A 194 18.19 -12.74 -6.87
CA ILE A 194 18.91 -13.44 -7.94
C ILE A 194 20.29 -13.87 -7.44
N PHE A 195 20.49 -15.17 -7.25
CA PHE A 195 21.80 -15.72 -6.92
C PHE A 195 22.68 -15.83 -8.16
N ILE A 196 23.88 -15.28 -8.10
CA ILE A 196 24.91 -15.37 -9.14
C ILE A 196 26.24 -15.78 -8.52
N GLU A 197 26.99 -16.64 -9.20
CA GLU A 197 28.32 -17.08 -8.75
C GLU A 197 29.39 -16.27 -9.51
N ASP A 198 30.53 -16.02 -8.86
CA ASP A 198 31.67 -15.32 -9.46
C ASP A 198 32.17 -16.01 -10.75
N GLY A 199 32.00 -15.31 -11.88
CA GLY A 199 32.31 -15.77 -13.24
C GLY A 199 31.10 -16.16 -14.08
N ASP A 200 29.91 -16.24 -13.49
CA ASP A 200 28.64 -16.56 -14.16
C ASP A 200 27.66 -15.36 -14.16
N GLU A 201 28.18 -14.13 -14.06
CA GLU A 201 27.35 -12.92 -13.98
C GLU A 201 26.69 -12.57 -15.33
N PRO A 202 25.37 -12.27 -15.35
CA PRO A 202 24.71 -11.82 -16.57
C PRO A 202 25.15 -10.41 -16.98
N ASP A 203 25.05 -10.07 -18.27
CA ASP A 203 25.40 -8.74 -18.79
C ASP A 203 24.67 -7.59 -18.06
N GLU A 204 23.43 -7.83 -17.65
CA GLU A 204 22.60 -6.87 -16.91
C GLU A 204 23.23 -6.49 -15.56
N PHE A 205 23.82 -7.45 -14.84
CA PHE A 205 24.50 -7.20 -13.56
C PHE A 205 25.61 -6.16 -13.71
N TRP A 206 26.36 -6.23 -14.82
CA TRP A 206 27.46 -5.30 -15.10
C TRP A 206 26.99 -3.90 -15.49
N SER A 207 25.72 -3.72 -15.87
CA SER A 207 25.18 -2.40 -16.26
C SER A 207 25.05 -1.41 -15.09
N TYR A 208 25.09 -1.91 -13.86
CA TYR A 208 25.03 -1.12 -12.63
C TYR A 208 26.39 -0.60 -12.14
N PHE A 209 27.50 -1.01 -12.79
CA PHE A 209 28.87 -0.63 -12.46
C PHE A 209 29.55 0.14 -13.60
#